data_AF-W2M7X0-F1
#
_entry.id   AF-W2M7X0-F1
#
_cell.length_a   1.000
_cell.length_b   1.000
_cell.length_c   1.000
_cell.angle_alpha   90.00
_cell.angle_beta   90.00
_cell.angle_gamma   90.00
#
_symmetry.space_group_name_H-M   'P 1'
#
loop_
_entity.id
_entity.type
_entity.pdbx_description
1 polymer ?
#
loop_
_entity_poly.entity_id
_entity_poly.type
_entity_poly.pdbx_seq_one_letter_code
_entity_poly.pdbx_strand_id
1 'polypeptide(L)' 'IAQFYFRLVLDDQKEPISAYYRYRCSVVRQQAPRTGWSNLAQHVKTQHLDYAEVMRAAVPAATGTLAPWFASTA' A
#
# COMPACT_ATOMS: atom_id res chain seq x y z
N ILE A 1 -5.55 4.02 2.88
CA ILE A 1 -4.68 2.90 3.29
C ILE A 1 -3.60 2.67 2.26
N ALA A 2 -4.03 2.51 1.01
CA ALA A 2 -3.18 2.66 -0.16
C ALA A 2 -2.40 3.97 -0.09
N GLN A 3 -3.09 5.10 -0.10
CA GLN A 3 -2.52 6.44 0.03
C GLN A 3 -1.61 6.71 1.25
N PHE A 4 -1.64 5.89 2.31
CA PHE A 4 -0.77 6.05 3.47
C PHE A 4 0.61 5.41 3.24
N TYR A 5 0.61 4.19 2.68
CA TYR A 5 1.82 3.43 2.39
C TYR A 5 2.32 3.60 0.98
N PHE A 6 1.45 3.95 0.04
CA PHE A 6 1.75 4.07 -1.37
C PHE A 6 0.92 5.15 -2.07
N ARG A 7 1.59 5.96 -2.88
CA ARG A 7 0.96 6.94 -3.75
C ARG A 7 0.95 6.44 -5.18
N LEU A 8 0.00 6.94 -5.96
CA LEU A 8 0.03 6.77 -7.41
C LEU A 8 1.32 7.38 -7.93
N VAL A 9 2.02 6.64 -8.78
CA VAL A 9 3.10 7.23 -9.56
C VAL A 9 2.43 8.03 -10.66
N LEU A 10 2.80 9.29 -10.77
CA LEU A 10 2.33 10.15 -11.84
C LEU A 10 3.38 10.19 -12.93
N ASP A 11 2.94 10.25 -14.18
CA ASP A 11 3.80 10.54 -15.31
C ASP A 11 4.13 12.06 -15.38
N ASP A 12 4.87 12.46 -16.40
CA ASP A 12 5.19 13.86 -16.71
C ASP A 12 3.93 14.76 -16.88
N GLN A 13 2.84 14.24 -17.41
CA GLN A 13 1.55 14.93 -17.51
C GLN A 13 0.74 14.94 -16.20
N LYS A 14 1.32 14.43 -15.10
CA LYS A 14 0.67 14.24 -13.80
C LYS A 14 -0.48 13.23 -13.84
N GLU A 15 -0.53 12.35 -14.83
CA GLU A 15 -1.53 11.31 -14.91
C GLU A 15 -1.07 10.04 -14.18
N PRO A 16 -1.96 9.32 -13.48
CA PRO A 16 -1.58 8.12 -12.76
C PRO A 16 -1.17 7.00 -13.72
N ILE A 17 0.08 6.52 -13.56
CA ILE A 17 0.58 5.37 -14.30
C ILE A 17 -0.12 4.12 -13.79
N SER A 18 -0.86 3.45 -14.68
CA SER A 18 -1.65 2.26 -14.35
C SER A 18 -0.80 1.17 -13.70
N ALA A 19 -1.30 0.60 -12.61
CA ALA A 19 -0.66 -0.43 -11.81
C ALA A 19 0.68 -0.04 -11.17
N TYR A 20 1.16 1.21 -11.23
CA TYR A 20 2.40 1.60 -10.54
C TYR A 20 2.13 2.42 -9.28
N TYR A 21 2.80 2.01 -8.20
CA TYR A 21 2.65 2.61 -6.89
C TYR A 21 4.02 2.90 -6.27
N ARG A 22 4.16 4.08 -5.66
CA ARG A 22 5.35 4.47 -4.90
C ARG A 22 5.08 4.34 -3.42
N TYR A 23 5.83 3.49 -2.75
CA TYR A 23 5.77 3.31 -1.30
C TYR A 23 6.29 4.53 -0.53
N ARG A 24 5.96 4.61 0.77
CA ARG A 24 6.51 5.59 1.70
C ARG A 24 8.03 5.43 1.87
N CYS A 25 8.57 4.22 1.73
CA CYS A 25 10.01 3.94 1.65
C CYS A 25 10.64 4.31 0.29
N SER A 26 9.94 5.03 -0.57
CA SER A 26 10.38 5.46 -1.91
C SER A 26 10.53 4.35 -2.96
N VAL A 27 10.31 3.08 -2.59
CA VAL A 27 10.27 1.97 -3.56
C VAL A 27 9.11 2.16 -4.52
N VAL A 28 9.34 1.97 -5.82
CA VAL A 28 8.28 1.92 -6.83
C VAL A 28 8.04 0.48 -7.22
N ARG A 29 6.78 0.05 -7.26
CA ARG A 29 6.43 -1.32 -7.63
C ARG A 29 5.18 -1.34 -8.49
N GLN A 30 5.19 -2.26 -9.45
CA GLN A 30 4.01 -2.59 -10.23
C GLN A 30 3.12 -3.58 -9.46
N GLN A 31 1.82 -3.32 -9.40
CA GLN A 31 0.82 -4.27 -8.92
C GLN A 31 0.75 -5.44 -9.90
N ALA A 32 1.08 -6.63 -9.41
CA ALA A 32 1.07 -7.83 -10.23
C ALA A 32 -0.36 -8.16 -10.72
N PRO A 33 -0.52 -8.66 -11.96
CA PRO A 33 -1.82 -9.07 -12.48
C PRO A 33 -2.43 -10.17 -11.61
N ARG A 34 -3.76 -10.13 -11.42
CA ARG A 34 -4.54 -11.14 -10.67
C ARG A 34 -4.19 -11.31 -9.18
N THR A 35 -3.23 -10.56 -8.63
CA THR A 35 -2.91 -10.63 -7.19
C THR A 35 -3.75 -9.66 -6.36
N GLY A 36 -4.56 -8.82 -7.00
CA GLY A 36 -5.17 -7.66 -6.35
C GLY A 36 -4.10 -6.86 -5.60
N TRP A 37 -4.38 -6.54 -4.34
CA TRP A 37 -3.48 -5.78 -3.47
C TRP A 37 -2.46 -6.62 -2.70
N SER A 38 -2.53 -7.96 -2.75
CA SER A 38 -1.75 -8.84 -1.86
C SER A 38 -0.25 -8.69 -2.09
N ASN A 39 0.19 -8.52 -3.34
CA ASN A 39 1.59 -8.26 -3.66
C ASN A 39 2.09 -6.95 -3.01
N LEU A 40 1.27 -5.91 -3.05
CA LEU A 40 1.64 -4.62 -2.49
C LEU A 40 1.62 -4.64 -0.96
N ALA A 41 0.64 -5.32 -0.37
CA ALA A 41 0.52 -5.51 1.07
C ALA A 41 1.66 -6.37 1.65
N GLN A 42 2.12 -7.38 0.90
CA GLN A 42 3.24 -8.22 1.33
C GLN A 42 4.52 -7.40 1.53
N HIS A 43 4.81 -6.46 0.62
CA HIS A 43 5.95 -5.56 0.78
C HIS A 43 5.84 -4.75 2.08
N VAL A 44 4.64 -4.25 2.39
CA VAL A 44 4.42 -3.47 3.62
C VAL A 44 4.75 -4.32 4.85
N LYS A 45 4.26 -5.56 4.88
CA LYS A 45 4.52 -6.48 6.00
C LYS A 45 5.99 -6.83 6.15
N THR A 46 6.73 -6.98 5.05
CA THR A 46 8.14 -7.41 5.10
C THR A 46 9.12 -6.28 5.31
N GLN A 47 8.75 -5.03 5.01
CA GLN A 47 9.69 -3.89 5.04
C GLN A 47 9.34 -2.82 6.09
N HIS A 48 8.10 -2.79 6.59
CA HIS A 48 7.68 -1.86 7.64
C HIS A 48 7.30 -2.63 8.89
N LEU A 49 8.25 -2.84 9.81
CA LEU A 49 7.99 -3.60 11.05
C LEU A 49 6.97 -2.89 11.97
N ASP A 50 6.89 -1.56 11.86
CA ASP A 50 5.92 -0.70 12.54
C ASP A 50 4.53 -0.72 11.90
N TYR A 51 4.31 -1.51 10.83
CA TYR A 51 3.10 -1.33 10.02
C TYR A 51 1.81 -1.50 10.82
N ALA A 52 1.76 -2.43 11.77
CA ALA A 52 0.59 -2.73 12.56
C ALA A 52 0.23 -1.58 13.53
N GLU A 53 1.24 -0.93 14.12
CA GLU A 53 1.07 0.22 15.00
C GLU A 53 0.58 1.44 14.21
N VAL A 54 1.23 1.71 13.09
CA VAL A 54 0.87 2.78 12.17
C VAL A 54 -0.55 2.58 11.61
N MET A 55 -0.95 1.33 11.34
CA MET A 55 -2.29 0.97 10.91
C MET A 55 -3.35 1.12 11.99
N ARG A 56 -3.01 0.84 13.26
CA ARG A 56 -3.89 1.10 14.41
C ARG A 56 -4.08 2.58 14.68
N ALA A 57 -3.03 3.38 14.51
CA ALA A 57 -3.08 4.83 14.67
C ALA A 57 -3.77 5.53 13.49
N ALA A 58 -3.82 4.89 12.31
CA ALA A 58 -4.53 5.40 11.16
C ALA A 58 -6.05 5.30 11.36
N VAL A 59 -6.73 6.45 11.22
CA VAL A 59 -8.19 6.61 11.28
C VAL A 59 -8.87 5.62 10.30
N PRO A 60 -10.05 5.03 10.59
CA PRO A 60 -10.72 4.05 9.72
C PRO A 60 -10.88 4.46 8.24
N ALA A 61 -11.07 5.76 7.98
CA ALA A 61 -11.10 6.34 6.62
C ALA A 61 -9.76 6.17 5.86
N ALA A 62 -8.65 6.19 6.60
CA ALA A 62 -7.32 5.87 6.12
C ALA A 62 -7.04 4.36 6.09
N THR A 63 -7.88 3.49 6.64
CA THR A 63 -7.65 2.03 6.76
C THR A 63 -8.33 1.19 5.65
N GLY A 64 -9.34 1.71 4.97
CA GLY A 64 -9.86 1.24 3.66
C GLY A 64 -9.89 -0.29 3.37
N THR A 65 -9.77 -0.66 2.09
CA THR A 65 -9.90 -2.04 1.56
C THR A 65 -8.78 -3.01 1.96
N LEU A 66 -7.73 -2.55 2.63
CA LEU A 66 -6.62 -3.42 3.09
C LEU A 66 -6.70 -3.78 4.57
N ALA A 67 -7.64 -3.20 5.33
CA ALA A 67 -7.86 -3.56 6.72
C ALA A 67 -7.99 -5.09 6.94
N PRO A 68 -8.73 -5.86 6.11
CA PRO A 68 -8.82 -7.31 6.27
C PRO A 68 -7.47 -8.02 6.09
N TRP A 69 -6.66 -7.59 5.11
CA TRP A 69 -5.36 -8.19 4.82
C TRP A 69 -4.34 -8.00 5.93
N PHE A 70 -4.41 -6.88 6.65
CA PHE A 70 -3.52 -6.60 7.78
C PHE A 70 -4.03 -7.17 9.10
N ALA A 71 -5.34 -7.42 9.24
CA ALA A 71 -5.93 -8.06 10.41
C ALA A 71 -5.75 -9.59 10.43
N SER A 72 -5.59 -10.26 9.29
CA SER A 72 -5.42 -11.71 9.19
C SER A 72 -4.03 -12.25 9.57
N THR A 73 -3.19 -11.46 10.25
CA THR A 73 -1.94 -11.94 10.85
C THR A 73 -2.08 -11.96 12.37
N ALA A 74 -2.60 -13.06 12.87
CA ALA A 74 -2.42 -13.58 14.21
C ALA A 74 -1.85 -15.00 14.08
#